data_AF-A0A945D963-F1
#
_entry.id   AF-A0A945D963-F1
#
_cell.length_a   1.000
_cell.length_b   1.000
_cell.length_c   1.000
_cell.angle_alpha   90.00
_cell.angle_beta   90.00
_cell.angle_gamma   90.00
#
_symmetry.space_group_name_H-M   'P 1'
#
loop_
_entity.id
_entity.type
_entity.pdbx_description
1 polymer ?
#
loop_
_entity_poly.entity_id
_entity_poly.type
_entity_poly.pdbx_seq_one_letter_code
_entity_poly.pdbx_strand_id
1 'polypeptide(L)'
;MSNNNDYLTINEITALQKAVFDSRDKAIIELFLNTGIFLNELVELKTDTINWETKTIHISGKRERTLNLNHQVYAALSNWTKQKPETPLLNLFITTKGKANGLSARSIDNLIRKYAAQAGIRRKVNAQILRTTFAARLFQQEISTAEATRILGISDPESIKRYIEASKRQANPDLTINTKLDHLDTRSKLTKFLNLFSRKPKPSKKTSTLNIPITANPEEMIIGRNREIKEITQILKRNQSILLIGETGVGLTHILKHIAQPRTTNESTNQRIYINNPTPTKQMLLEICEKIDKDWKDKVPNRPSIKELLNYVINAKQPQTVLVIDQLEKVRVPDIDIVISLIETFPTVGATHDQTAKLKKLWWKFQRLEIKPLDQNAAKSLIKYLTQNLTISDYELMETKLLTFSNGLPLAISDMVKSLSMENVVNYKSIQNLYHEAGTKYRDWTPAIVALWGILVAFRFFALGTHNFENYILAGFGTAVLVVAKFFLFRAR
;
A
#
# COMPACT_ATOMS: atom_id res chain seq x y z
N MET A 1 18.12 -37.94 13.93
CA MET A 1 18.43 -36.66 13.27
C MET A 1 17.96 -36.74 11.82
N SER A 2 16.79 -36.19 11.50
CA SER A 2 16.20 -36.28 10.15
C SER A 2 16.86 -35.25 9.22
N ASN A 3 17.37 -35.71 8.07
CA ASN A 3 18.01 -34.90 7.03
C ASN A 3 17.02 -33.89 6.44
N ASN A 4 17.08 -32.65 6.90
CA ASN A 4 16.17 -31.55 6.54
C ASN A 4 16.63 -30.80 5.27
N ASN A 5 17.04 -31.52 4.22
CA ASN A 5 17.83 -30.95 3.11
C ASN A 5 17.04 -30.68 1.81
N ASP A 6 15.77 -31.06 1.71
CA ASP A 6 15.12 -31.21 0.41
C ASP A 6 14.34 -29.96 -0.08
N TYR A 7 13.95 -29.04 0.80
CA TYR A 7 13.11 -27.87 0.48
C TYR A 7 13.34 -26.70 1.43
N LEU A 8 13.02 -25.45 1.04
CA LEU A 8 13.14 -24.24 1.86
C LEU A 8 11.88 -23.97 2.71
N THR A 9 12.09 -23.49 3.94
CA THR A 9 11.03 -22.96 4.81
C THR A 9 10.58 -21.56 4.38
N ILE A 10 9.41 -21.10 4.85
CA ILE A 10 8.89 -19.76 4.52
C ILE A 10 9.86 -18.64 4.94
N ASN A 11 10.52 -18.80 6.08
CA ASN A 11 11.52 -17.85 6.57
C ASN A 11 12.75 -17.82 5.67
N GLU A 12 13.25 -18.99 5.24
CA GLU A 12 14.37 -19.08 4.30
C GLU A 12 14.01 -18.53 2.92
N ILE A 13 12.79 -18.78 2.42
CA ILE A 13 12.30 -18.20 1.16
C ILE A 13 12.28 -16.67 1.25
N THR A 14 11.72 -16.13 2.33
CA THR A 14 11.64 -14.68 2.55
C THR A 14 13.03 -14.06 2.68
N ALA A 15 13.94 -14.72 3.40
CA ALA A 15 15.33 -14.30 3.53
C ALA A 15 16.05 -14.31 2.17
N LEU A 16 15.86 -15.36 1.38
CA LEU A 16 16.41 -15.48 0.03
C LEU A 16 15.90 -14.37 -0.90
N GLN A 17 14.58 -14.12 -0.92
CA GLN A 17 13.99 -13.05 -1.74
C GLN A 17 14.49 -11.65 -1.34
N LYS A 18 14.76 -11.41 -0.05
CA LYS A 18 15.32 -10.15 0.45
C LYS A 18 16.80 -9.97 0.14
N ALA A 19 17.57 -11.07 0.07
CA ALA A 19 19.00 -11.02 -0.24
C ALA A 19 19.30 -10.70 -1.72
N VAL A 20 18.31 -10.86 -2.61
CA VAL A 20 18.48 -10.69 -4.05
C VAL A 20 18.11 -9.28 -4.48
N PHE A 21 19.14 -8.48 -4.81
CA PHE A 21 18.98 -7.09 -5.24
C PHE A 21 18.99 -6.90 -6.76
N ASP A 22 19.68 -7.77 -7.49
CA ASP A 22 19.77 -7.72 -8.95
C ASP A 22 18.44 -8.13 -9.59
N SER A 23 17.95 -7.33 -10.55
CA SER A 23 16.63 -7.50 -11.17
C SER A 23 16.52 -8.81 -11.98
N ARG A 24 17.59 -9.21 -12.68
CA ARG A 24 17.66 -10.47 -13.42
C ARG A 24 17.59 -11.64 -12.46
N ASP A 25 18.46 -11.62 -11.45
CA ASP A 25 18.62 -12.71 -10.52
C ASP A 25 17.34 -12.91 -9.69
N LYS A 26 16.65 -11.80 -9.36
CA LYS A 26 15.35 -11.82 -8.68
C LYS A 26 14.28 -12.48 -9.54
N ALA A 27 14.19 -12.12 -10.82
CA ALA A 27 13.23 -12.73 -11.74
C ALA A 27 13.44 -14.25 -11.89
N ILE A 28 14.69 -14.71 -11.92
CA ILE A 28 15.03 -16.14 -11.97
C ILE A 28 14.54 -16.87 -10.72
N ILE A 29 14.84 -16.33 -9.53
CA ILE A 29 14.45 -16.96 -8.26
C ILE A 29 12.93 -16.97 -8.07
N GLU A 30 12.25 -15.87 -8.41
CA GLU A 30 10.79 -15.79 -8.33
C GLU A 30 10.11 -16.80 -9.27
N LEU A 31 10.64 -16.99 -10.49
CA LEU A 31 10.12 -18.01 -11.41
C LEU A 31 10.19 -19.41 -10.80
N PHE A 32 11.33 -19.82 -10.24
CA PHE A 32 11.43 -21.15 -9.62
C PHE A 32 10.46 -21.33 -8.45
N LEU A 33 10.37 -20.33 -7.57
CA LEU A 33 9.57 -20.41 -6.34
C LEU A 33 8.06 -20.35 -6.56
N ASN A 34 7.61 -19.79 -7.68
CA ASN A 34 6.20 -19.53 -7.93
C ASN A 34 5.61 -20.23 -9.15
N THR A 35 6.41 -20.75 -10.08
CA THR A 35 5.87 -21.51 -11.23
C THR A 35 6.39 -22.94 -11.29
N GLY A 36 7.44 -23.26 -10.52
CA GLY A 36 8.07 -24.58 -10.58
C GLY A 36 8.53 -24.91 -12.00
N ILE A 37 9.19 -23.98 -12.69
CA ILE A 37 9.83 -24.23 -13.98
C ILE A 37 11.04 -25.17 -13.85
N PHE A 38 11.37 -25.95 -14.89
CA PHE A 38 12.62 -26.73 -14.89
C PHE A 38 13.82 -25.85 -15.22
N LEU A 39 15.00 -26.20 -14.70
CA LEU A 39 16.23 -25.45 -14.96
C LEU A 39 16.53 -25.34 -16.47
N ASN A 40 16.39 -26.44 -17.22
CA ASN A 40 16.66 -26.43 -18.65
C ASN A 40 15.62 -25.60 -19.42
N GLU A 41 14.35 -25.63 -19.00
CA GLU A 41 13.29 -24.79 -19.58
C GLU A 41 13.55 -23.30 -19.34
N LEU A 42 14.06 -22.93 -18.15
CA LEU A 42 14.40 -21.54 -17.84
C LEU A 42 15.60 -21.04 -18.67
N VAL A 43 16.58 -21.90 -18.92
CA VAL A 43 17.76 -21.60 -19.76
C VAL A 43 17.35 -21.33 -21.21
N GLU A 44 16.41 -22.13 -21.73
CA GLU A 44 15.92 -22.06 -23.11
C GLU A 44 14.83 -21.00 -23.31
N LEU A 45 14.34 -20.38 -22.22
CA LEU A 45 13.24 -19.44 -22.26
C LEU A 45 13.58 -18.20 -23.09
N LYS A 46 12.70 -17.82 -24.00
CA LYS A 46 12.86 -16.67 -24.90
C LYS A 46 11.96 -15.50 -24.51
N THR A 47 12.32 -14.30 -24.95
CA THR A 47 11.64 -13.06 -24.55
C THR A 47 10.20 -12.96 -25.10
N ASP A 48 9.96 -13.55 -26.27
CA ASP A 48 8.67 -13.61 -26.98
C ASP A 48 7.67 -14.63 -26.38
N THR A 49 8.12 -15.52 -25.51
CA THR A 49 7.26 -16.54 -24.87
C THR A 49 6.35 -15.98 -23.78
N ILE A 50 6.56 -14.72 -23.37
CA ILE A 50 5.80 -14.07 -22.32
C ILE A 50 4.61 -13.32 -22.94
N ASN A 51 3.41 -13.74 -22.60
CA ASN A 51 2.20 -12.97 -22.88
C ASN A 51 1.87 -12.09 -21.67
N TRP A 52 2.10 -10.79 -21.82
CA TRP A 52 1.87 -9.80 -20.77
C TRP A 52 0.39 -9.53 -20.50
N GLU A 53 -0.48 -9.66 -21.50
CA GLU A 53 -1.93 -9.44 -21.38
C GLU A 53 -2.58 -10.56 -20.57
N THR A 54 -2.27 -11.81 -20.93
CA THR A 54 -2.83 -12.99 -20.25
C THR A 54 -2.03 -13.36 -18.99
N LYS A 55 -0.91 -12.69 -18.73
CA LYS A 55 0.03 -12.97 -17.61
C LYS A 55 0.47 -14.44 -17.61
N THR A 56 0.87 -14.95 -18.77
CA THR A 56 1.30 -16.34 -18.93
C THR A 56 2.63 -16.46 -19.65
N ILE A 57 3.39 -17.49 -19.31
CA ILE A 57 4.57 -17.93 -20.06
C ILE A 57 4.25 -19.24 -20.75
N HIS A 58 4.46 -19.30 -22.05
CA HIS A 58 4.34 -20.53 -22.79
C HIS A 58 5.69 -21.28 -22.79
N ILE A 59 5.72 -22.48 -22.20
CA ILE A 59 6.88 -23.37 -22.24
C ILE A 59 6.69 -24.33 -23.41
N SER A 60 7.57 -24.25 -24.40
CA SER A 60 7.60 -25.13 -25.56
C SER A 60 8.48 -26.38 -25.31
N GLY A 61 8.29 -27.43 -26.13
CA GLY A 61 9.12 -28.64 -26.11
C GLY A 61 8.40 -29.87 -25.56
N LYS A 62 9.17 -30.82 -24.99
CA LYS A 62 8.64 -32.15 -24.57
C LYS A 62 7.57 -32.11 -23.48
N ARG A 63 7.50 -31.01 -22.71
CA ARG A 63 6.58 -30.82 -21.56
C ARG A 63 5.81 -29.52 -21.72
N GLU A 64 5.24 -29.36 -22.91
CA GLU A 64 4.53 -28.15 -23.32
C GLU A 64 3.43 -27.80 -22.33
N ARG A 65 3.48 -26.58 -21.80
CA ARG A 65 2.48 -26.08 -20.86
C ARG A 65 2.55 -24.56 -20.75
N THR A 66 1.44 -24.00 -20.29
CA THR A 66 1.35 -22.57 -19.97
C THR A 66 1.50 -22.39 -18.47
N LEU A 67 2.51 -21.62 -18.07
CA LEU A 67 2.75 -21.22 -16.69
C LEU A 67 2.04 -19.89 -16.43
N ASN A 68 1.22 -19.84 -15.38
CA ASN A 68 0.55 -18.63 -14.96
C ASN A 68 1.49 -17.78 -14.10
N LEU A 69 1.58 -16.48 -14.40
CA LEU A 69 2.40 -15.55 -13.66
C LEU A 69 1.59 -14.90 -12.54
N ASN A 70 1.97 -15.19 -11.30
CA ASN A 70 1.47 -14.42 -10.17
C ASN A 70 2.10 -13.02 -10.16
N HIS A 71 1.56 -12.14 -9.31
CA HIS A 71 2.01 -10.75 -9.24
C HIS A 71 3.52 -10.60 -8.95
N GLN A 72 4.08 -11.46 -8.08
CA GLN A 72 5.50 -11.42 -7.72
C GLN A 72 6.39 -11.72 -8.92
N VAL A 73 6.09 -12.78 -9.67
CA VAL A 73 6.82 -13.16 -10.88
C VAL A 73 6.62 -12.12 -11.98
N TYR A 74 5.40 -11.65 -12.18
CA TYR A 74 5.07 -10.64 -13.19
C TYR A 74 5.86 -9.35 -12.95
N ALA A 75 5.87 -8.84 -11.71
CA ALA A 75 6.61 -7.63 -11.36
C ALA A 75 8.13 -7.83 -11.51
N ALA A 76 8.67 -8.97 -11.07
CA ALA A 76 10.09 -9.26 -11.19
C ALA A 76 10.52 -9.39 -12.66
N LEU A 77 9.75 -10.09 -13.49
CA LEU A 77 10.00 -10.20 -14.92
C LEU A 77 9.87 -8.87 -15.64
N SER A 78 8.82 -8.08 -15.35
CA SER A 78 8.65 -6.76 -15.95
C SER A 78 9.83 -5.84 -15.66
N ASN A 79 10.32 -5.86 -14.40
CA ASN A 79 11.50 -5.09 -14.01
C ASN A 79 12.76 -5.54 -14.73
N TRP A 80 12.99 -6.85 -14.87
CA TRP A 80 14.13 -7.37 -15.61
C TRP A 80 14.05 -7.02 -17.10
N THR A 81 12.91 -7.26 -17.76
CA THR A 81 12.75 -7.01 -19.20
C THR A 81 12.97 -5.54 -19.56
N LYS A 82 12.60 -4.60 -18.67
CA LYS A 82 12.88 -3.15 -18.85
C LYS A 82 14.36 -2.80 -18.73
N GLN A 83 15.14 -3.57 -17.97
CA GLN A 83 16.57 -3.32 -17.71
C GLN A 83 17.48 -4.20 -18.57
N LYS A 84 16.93 -5.19 -19.28
CA LYS A 84 17.66 -6.11 -20.14
C LYS A 84 18.34 -5.31 -21.27
N PRO A 85 19.67 -5.43 -21.43
CA PRO A 85 20.36 -4.80 -22.56
C PRO A 85 19.82 -5.27 -23.91
N GLU A 86 19.73 -4.34 -24.87
CA GLU A 86 19.42 -4.68 -26.25
C GLU A 86 20.52 -5.59 -26.81
N THR A 87 20.13 -6.81 -27.19
CA THR A 87 21.05 -7.82 -27.73
C THR A 87 20.31 -8.62 -28.80
N PRO A 88 21.03 -9.18 -29.79
CA PRO A 88 20.43 -10.06 -30.80
C PRO A 88 20.01 -11.43 -30.24
N LEU A 89 20.23 -11.67 -28.95
CA LEU A 89 19.91 -12.93 -28.29
C LEU A 89 18.42 -13.00 -27.93
N LEU A 90 17.77 -14.07 -28.38
CA LEU A 90 16.36 -14.32 -28.09
C LEU A 90 16.13 -14.76 -26.64
N ASN A 91 17.15 -15.35 -25.98
CA ASN A 91 17.08 -15.81 -24.59
C ASN A 91 16.63 -14.68 -23.66
N LEU A 92 15.69 -14.99 -22.76
CA LEU A 92 15.18 -14.05 -21.77
C LEU A 92 16.25 -13.69 -20.74
N PHE A 93 17.05 -14.68 -20.33
CA PHE A 93 18.09 -14.53 -19.31
C PHE A 93 19.48 -14.59 -19.95
N ILE A 94 20.22 -13.49 -19.85
CA ILE A 94 21.54 -13.32 -20.47
C ILE A 94 22.62 -12.97 -19.44
N THR A 95 23.88 -13.20 -19.80
CA THR A 95 25.04 -12.75 -19.05
C THR A 95 25.11 -11.22 -19.07
N THR A 96 25.36 -10.62 -17.91
CA THR A 96 25.47 -9.15 -17.73
C THR A 96 26.92 -8.67 -17.63
N LYS A 97 27.89 -9.60 -17.61
CA LYS A 97 29.31 -9.31 -17.55
C LYS A 97 30.02 -10.01 -18.71
N GLY A 98 30.84 -9.27 -19.46
CA GLY A 98 31.56 -9.79 -20.63
C GLY A 98 30.68 -9.94 -21.87
N LYS A 99 31.02 -10.88 -22.76
CA LYS A 99 30.23 -11.15 -23.98
C LYS A 99 28.82 -11.60 -23.61
N ALA A 100 27.81 -10.95 -24.20
CA ALA A 100 26.42 -11.30 -24.04
C ALA A 100 26.19 -12.71 -24.60
N ASN A 101 25.76 -13.62 -23.73
CA ASN A 101 25.40 -15.01 -24.03
C ASN A 101 24.19 -15.40 -23.18
N GLY A 102 23.45 -16.44 -23.58
CA GLY A 102 22.42 -17.02 -22.72
C GLY A 102 23.02 -17.54 -21.41
N LEU A 103 22.27 -17.41 -20.30
CA LEU A 103 22.70 -17.94 -19.02
C LEU A 103 22.73 -19.47 -19.04
N SER A 104 23.86 -20.07 -18.66
CA SER A 104 23.97 -21.53 -18.54
C SER A 104 23.32 -22.05 -17.26
N ALA A 105 22.91 -23.32 -17.26
CA ALA A 105 22.37 -24.00 -16.08
C ALA A 105 23.32 -23.90 -14.86
N ARG A 106 24.63 -24.04 -15.09
CA ARG A 106 25.65 -23.91 -14.04
C ARG A 106 25.71 -22.49 -13.47
N SER A 107 25.56 -21.47 -14.32
CA SER A 107 25.56 -20.07 -13.87
C SER A 107 24.34 -19.76 -12.99
N ILE A 108 23.17 -20.28 -13.35
CA ILE A 108 21.94 -20.13 -12.54
C ILE A 108 22.10 -20.83 -11.19
N ASP A 109 22.63 -22.05 -11.16
CA ASP A 109 22.85 -22.78 -9.90
C ASP A 109 23.88 -22.07 -8.99
N ASN A 110 24.95 -21.51 -9.56
CA ASN A 110 25.93 -20.73 -8.82
C ASN A 110 25.32 -19.43 -8.26
N LEU A 111 24.46 -18.77 -9.04
CA LEU A 111 23.71 -17.60 -8.62
C LEU A 111 22.81 -17.92 -7.42
N ILE A 112 22.04 -19.01 -7.49
CA ILE A 112 21.16 -19.44 -6.38
C ILE A 112 21.98 -19.71 -5.11
N ARG A 113 23.12 -20.40 -5.23
CA ARG A 113 24.00 -20.67 -4.09
C ARG A 113 24.58 -19.42 -3.46
N LYS A 114 25.00 -18.46 -4.30
CA LYS A 114 25.52 -17.17 -3.84
C LYS A 114 24.49 -16.45 -2.98
N TYR A 115 23.26 -16.30 -3.45
CA TYR A 115 22.21 -15.61 -2.70
C TYR A 115 21.71 -16.41 -1.49
N ALA A 116 21.69 -17.74 -1.56
CA ALA A 116 21.38 -18.58 -0.40
C ALA A 116 22.40 -18.39 0.73
N ALA A 117 23.69 -18.35 0.40
CA ALA A 117 24.74 -18.07 1.38
C ALA A 117 24.60 -16.65 1.98
N GLN A 118 24.29 -15.64 1.16
CA GLN A 118 24.04 -14.27 1.62
C GLN A 118 22.80 -14.15 2.50
N ALA A 119 21.78 -14.97 2.25
CA ALA A 119 20.57 -15.06 3.07
C ALA A 119 20.77 -15.83 4.39
N GLY A 120 22.00 -16.29 4.69
CA GLY A 120 22.32 -17.05 5.89
C GLY A 120 21.89 -18.52 5.84
N ILE A 121 21.52 -19.04 4.66
CA ILE A 121 21.13 -20.44 4.48
C ILE A 121 22.40 -21.28 4.39
N ARG A 122 22.74 -21.98 5.48
CA ARG A 122 23.99 -22.73 5.62
C ARG A 122 24.07 -24.00 4.75
N ARG A 123 22.93 -24.52 4.31
CA ARG A 123 22.87 -25.71 3.45
C ARG A 123 23.01 -25.36 1.96
N LYS A 124 23.36 -26.37 1.18
CA LYS A 124 23.53 -26.25 -0.27
C LYS A 124 22.16 -26.12 -0.94
N VAL A 125 21.83 -24.93 -1.44
CA VAL A 125 20.61 -24.66 -2.22
C VAL A 125 20.94 -24.67 -3.72
N ASN A 126 20.11 -25.31 -4.53
CA ASN A 126 20.20 -25.31 -5.99
C ASN A 126 18.81 -25.13 -6.62
N ALA A 127 18.73 -25.02 -7.95
CA ALA A 127 17.46 -24.87 -8.66
C ALA A 127 16.45 -25.99 -8.34
N GLN A 128 16.95 -27.22 -8.18
CA GLN A 128 16.11 -28.37 -7.82
C GLN A 128 15.44 -28.21 -6.45
N ILE A 129 16.14 -27.67 -5.45
CA ILE A 129 15.57 -27.41 -4.12
C ILE A 129 14.49 -26.32 -4.19
N LEU A 130 14.70 -25.24 -4.97
CA LEU A 130 13.66 -24.21 -5.16
C LEU A 130 12.39 -24.79 -5.80
N ARG A 131 12.57 -25.64 -6.82
CA ARG A 131 11.46 -26.35 -7.46
C ARG A 131 10.76 -27.33 -6.51
N THR A 132 11.53 -28.07 -5.72
CA THR A 132 11.00 -29.02 -4.71
C THR A 132 10.21 -28.29 -3.64
N THR A 133 10.66 -27.08 -3.27
CA THR A 133 9.92 -26.18 -2.37
C THR A 133 8.57 -25.78 -2.94
N PHE A 134 8.52 -25.39 -4.21
CA PHE A 134 7.25 -25.07 -4.88
C PHE A 134 6.32 -26.29 -4.93
N ALA A 135 6.82 -27.44 -5.36
CA ALA A 135 6.05 -28.67 -5.45
C ALA A 135 5.53 -29.13 -4.08
N ALA A 136 6.35 -29.07 -3.02
CA ALA A 136 5.94 -29.39 -1.67
C ALA A 136 4.76 -28.52 -1.24
N ARG A 137 4.83 -27.19 -1.47
CA ARG A 137 3.74 -26.25 -1.17
C ARG A 137 2.47 -26.52 -1.98
N LEU A 138 2.57 -27.02 -3.21
CA LEU A 138 1.39 -27.44 -4.00
C LEU A 138 0.67 -28.61 -3.33
N PHE A 139 1.40 -29.63 -2.90
CA PHE A 139 0.82 -30.81 -2.25
C PHE A 139 0.28 -30.50 -0.85
N GLN A 140 0.83 -29.51 -0.16
CA GLN A 140 0.29 -29.03 1.13
C GLN A 140 -1.08 -28.35 1.00
N GLN A 141 -1.42 -27.84 -0.18
CA GLN A 141 -2.69 -27.16 -0.43
C GLN A 141 -3.80 -28.11 -0.91
N GLU A 142 -3.61 -29.41 -0.67
CA GLU A 142 -4.56 -30.47 -1.03
C GLU A 142 -4.91 -30.49 -2.53
N ILE A 143 -4.01 -30.00 -3.37
CA ILE A 143 -4.18 -30.04 -4.82
C ILE A 143 -4.06 -31.50 -5.28
N SER A 144 -5.01 -31.94 -6.10
CA SER A 144 -5.00 -33.29 -6.66
C SER A 144 -3.66 -33.58 -7.35
N THR A 145 -3.16 -34.80 -7.20
CA THR A 145 -1.89 -35.23 -7.79
C THR A 145 -1.87 -35.02 -9.31
N ALA A 146 -2.98 -35.29 -9.98
CA ALA A 146 -3.14 -35.09 -11.43
C ALA A 146 -3.03 -33.63 -11.87
N GLU A 147 -3.41 -32.68 -11.02
CA GLU A 147 -3.28 -31.26 -11.31
C GLU A 147 -1.87 -30.77 -11.01
N ALA A 148 -1.30 -31.16 -9.86
CA ALA A 148 0.08 -30.84 -9.50
C ALA A 148 1.09 -31.30 -10.57
N THR A 149 0.86 -32.47 -11.17
CA THR A 149 1.71 -33.00 -12.26
C THR A 149 1.61 -32.20 -13.54
N ARG A 150 0.40 -31.74 -13.90
CA ARG A 150 0.16 -30.89 -15.06
C ARG A 150 0.91 -29.56 -14.95
N ILE A 151 0.91 -28.97 -13.75
CA ILE A 151 1.56 -27.69 -13.45
C ILE A 151 3.08 -27.83 -13.49
N LEU A 152 3.57 -28.85 -12.78
CA LEU A 152 4.99 -29.15 -12.73
C LEU A 152 5.51 -29.66 -14.07
N GLY A 153 4.65 -30.16 -14.97
CA GLY A 153 5.05 -30.77 -16.23
C GLY A 153 5.79 -32.10 -16.02
N ILE A 154 5.40 -32.89 -15.02
CA ILE A 154 6.03 -34.18 -14.72
C ILE A 154 5.11 -35.31 -15.18
N SER A 155 5.64 -36.19 -16.03
CA SER A 155 4.93 -37.39 -16.50
C SER A 155 5.31 -38.65 -15.73
N ASP A 156 6.45 -38.64 -15.02
CA ASP A 156 7.02 -39.80 -14.33
C ASP A 156 6.48 -39.94 -12.89
N PRO A 157 5.81 -41.07 -12.55
CA PRO A 157 5.27 -41.34 -11.21
C PRO A 157 6.32 -41.33 -10.09
N GLU A 158 7.51 -41.85 -10.36
CA GLU A 158 8.62 -41.91 -9.38
C GLU A 158 9.07 -40.50 -8.97
N SER A 159 9.17 -39.59 -9.94
CA SER A 159 9.50 -38.19 -9.69
C SER A 159 8.46 -37.46 -8.85
N ILE A 160 7.18 -37.84 -8.93
CA ILE A 160 6.08 -37.25 -8.16
C ILE A 160 6.11 -37.72 -6.71
N LYS A 161 6.38 -39.01 -6.47
CA LYS A 161 6.52 -39.58 -5.11
C LYS A 161 7.53 -38.78 -4.28
N ARG A 162 8.67 -38.42 -4.87
CA ARG A 162 9.70 -37.59 -4.20
C ARG A 162 9.17 -36.24 -3.71
N TYR A 163 8.31 -35.58 -4.48
CA TYR A 163 7.71 -34.30 -4.05
C TYR A 163 6.63 -34.48 -2.97
N ILE A 164 5.85 -35.59 -3.03
CA ILE A 164 4.85 -35.94 -2.01
C ILE A 164 5.52 -36.28 -0.68
N GLU A 165 6.64 -37.01 -0.71
CA GLU A 165 7.42 -37.30 0.50
C GLU A 165 8.01 -36.03 1.11
N ALA A 166 8.49 -35.10 0.27
CA ALA A 166 8.97 -33.81 0.73
C ALA A 166 7.86 -32.96 1.41
N SER A 167 6.62 -32.98 0.91
CA SER A 167 5.51 -32.23 1.52
C SER A 167 5.09 -32.79 2.88
N LYS A 168 5.05 -34.11 3.04
CA LYS A 168 4.70 -34.77 4.31
C LYS A 168 5.66 -34.43 5.45
N ARG A 169 6.94 -34.20 5.14
CA ARG A 169 7.97 -33.82 6.13
C ARG A 169 7.80 -32.38 6.67
N GLN A 170 7.00 -31.55 6.00
CA GLN A 170 6.77 -30.15 6.36
C GLN A 170 5.64 -29.97 7.39
N ALA A 171 4.85 -31.01 7.70
CA ALA A 171 3.76 -30.97 8.66
C ALA A 171 4.26 -31.03 10.12
N ASN A 172 4.80 -29.92 10.63
CA ASN A 172 4.95 -29.63 12.07
C ASN A 172 4.11 -28.36 12.39
N PRO A 173 3.52 -28.20 13.59
CA PRO A 173 2.24 -27.49 13.78
C PRO A 173 2.27 -25.95 13.80
N ASP A 174 3.41 -25.31 13.57
CA ASP A 174 3.56 -23.86 13.84
C ASP A 174 3.32 -22.95 12.61
N LEU A 175 2.72 -23.45 11.52
CA LEU A 175 2.66 -22.71 10.26
C LEU A 175 1.26 -22.72 9.61
N THR A 176 0.26 -22.17 10.30
CA THR A 176 -0.90 -21.59 9.63
C THR A 176 -0.55 -20.21 9.08
N ILE A 177 0.12 -20.16 7.93
CA ILE A 177 0.19 -18.94 7.10
C ILE A 177 -0.35 -19.26 5.71
N ASN A 178 -1.56 -18.76 5.47
CA ASN A 178 -2.26 -18.78 4.21
C ASN A 178 -1.41 -18.12 3.10
N THR A 179 -0.78 -18.95 2.28
CA THR A 179 -0.28 -18.55 0.96
C THR A 179 -0.79 -19.54 -0.08
N LYS A 180 -2.12 -19.58 -0.31
CA LYS A 180 -2.67 -20.36 -1.42
C LYS A 180 -1.96 -19.95 -2.72
N LEU A 181 -1.44 -20.95 -3.44
CA LEU A 181 -0.84 -20.82 -4.77
C LEU A 181 -1.99 -20.60 -5.75
N ASP A 182 -2.59 -19.41 -5.75
CA ASP A 182 -3.82 -19.11 -6.50
C ASP A 182 -3.61 -18.92 -8.02
N HIS A 183 -2.76 -19.72 -8.65
CA HIS A 183 -2.58 -19.70 -10.09
C HIS A 183 -2.89 -21.04 -10.77
N LEU A 184 -3.65 -21.90 -10.10
CA LEU A 184 -3.95 -23.25 -10.55
C LEU A 184 -5.44 -23.42 -10.77
N ASP A 185 -5.82 -23.34 -12.04
CA ASP A 185 -7.19 -23.44 -12.51
C ASP A 185 -7.58 -24.93 -12.63
N THR A 186 -8.20 -25.47 -11.58
CA THR A 186 -8.44 -26.90 -11.31
C THR A 186 -9.64 -27.52 -12.05
N ARG A 187 -10.07 -26.98 -13.20
CA ARG A 187 -11.30 -27.46 -13.87
C ARG A 187 -11.06 -28.59 -14.89
N SER A 188 -11.85 -29.67 -14.79
CA SER A 188 -11.76 -30.91 -15.58
C SER A 188 -12.01 -30.74 -17.09
N LYS A 189 -11.35 -31.58 -17.92
CA LYS A 189 -11.40 -31.57 -19.40
C LYS A 189 -12.80 -31.81 -19.98
N LEU A 190 -13.69 -32.50 -19.27
CA LEU A 190 -15.03 -32.84 -19.78
C LEU A 190 -15.98 -31.63 -19.83
N THR A 191 -15.72 -30.60 -19.01
CA THR A 191 -16.48 -29.34 -19.00
C THR A 191 -16.08 -28.38 -20.12
N LYS A 192 -14.92 -28.62 -20.78
CA LYS A 192 -14.48 -27.85 -21.96
C LYS A 192 -15.17 -28.29 -23.25
N PHE A 193 -15.57 -29.56 -23.36
CA PHE A 193 -16.19 -30.09 -24.58
C PHE A 193 -17.72 -29.95 -24.58
N LEU A 194 -18.37 -30.08 -23.42
CA LEU A 194 -19.83 -29.96 -23.29
C LEU A 194 -20.37 -28.52 -23.35
N ASN A 195 -19.49 -27.49 -23.36
CA ASN A 195 -19.90 -26.09 -23.50
C ASN A 195 -19.82 -25.55 -24.94
N LEU A 196 -19.41 -26.38 -25.91
CA LEU A 196 -19.50 -26.03 -27.33
C LEU A 196 -20.93 -26.15 -27.89
N PHE A 197 -21.81 -26.92 -27.23
CA PHE A 197 -23.19 -27.08 -27.66
C PHE A 197 -24.17 -26.97 -26.49
N SER A 198 -24.72 -25.76 -26.33
CA SER A 198 -25.95 -25.42 -25.56
C SER A 198 -25.82 -25.48 -24.03
N ARG A 199 -26.25 -24.50 -23.23
CA ARG A 199 -27.23 -23.43 -23.37
C ARG A 199 -26.71 -22.17 -22.66
N LYS A 200 -27.13 -20.99 -23.12
CA LYS A 200 -26.90 -19.69 -22.46
C LYS A 200 -27.11 -19.82 -20.95
N PRO A 201 -26.22 -19.27 -20.09
CA PRO A 201 -26.47 -19.23 -18.66
C PRO A 201 -27.81 -18.51 -18.41
N LYS A 202 -28.65 -19.10 -17.54
CA LYS A 202 -29.83 -18.42 -16.98
C LYS A 202 -29.39 -17.02 -16.55
N PRO A 203 -30.11 -15.95 -16.92
CA PRO A 203 -29.71 -14.60 -16.51
C PRO A 203 -29.61 -14.57 -14.99
N SER A 204 -28.46 -14.09 -14.48
CA SER A 204 -28.40 -13.63 -13.10
C SER A 204 -29.57 -12.65 -12.92
N LYS A 205 -30.27 -12.75 -11.79
CA LYS A 205 -31.35 -11.81 -11.43
C LYS A 205 -30.90 -10.41 -11.81
N LYS A 206 -31.71 -9.73 -12.63
CA LYS A 206 -31.43 -8.43 -13.25
C LYS A 206 -30.58 -7.55 -12.33
N THR A 207 -29.28 -7.55 -12.55
CA THR A 207 -28.46 -6.37 -12.26
C THR A 207 -29.04 -5.34 -13.19
N SER A 208 -29.77 -4.37 -12.64
CA SER A 208 -30.20 -3.21 -13.39
C SER A 208 -28.95 -2.59 -14.00
N THR A 209 -28.77 -2.81 -15.30
CA THR A 209 -27.92 -2.00 -16.15
C THR A 209 -28.52 -0.61 -16.14
N LEU A 210 -28.11 0.21 -15.17
CA LEU A 210 -28.12 1.64 -15.37
C LEU A 210 -26.87 1.95 -16.18
N ASN A 211 -27.07 1.96 -17.51
CA ASN A 211 -26.18 2.61 -18.44
C ASN A 211 -26.24 4.12 -18.18
N ILE A 212 -25.51 4.56 -17.17
CA ILE A 212 -24.96 5.91 -17.08
C ILE A 212 -23.61 5.74 -16.39
N PRO A 213 -22.47 6.12 -17.00
CA PRO A 213 -21.25 6.31 -16.24
C PRO A 213 -21.47 7.55 -15.38
N ILE A 214 -22.09 7.37 -14.21
CA ILE A 214 -21.93 8.36 -13.15
C ILE A 214 -20.52 8.11 -12.65
N THR A 215 -19.58 8.90 -13.15
CA THR A 215 -18.28 9.11 -12.52
C THR A 215 -18.63 9.56 -11.10
N ALA A 216 -18.59 8.63 -10.13
CA ALA A 216 -18.76 8.97 -8.74
C ALA A 216 -17.59 9.90 -8.39
N ASN A 217 -17.78 11.21 -8.53
CA ASN A 217 -16.77 12.19 -8.18
C ASN A 217 -16.80 12.23 -6.66
N PRO A 218 -15.87 11.57 -5.95
CA PRO A 218 -15.98 11.40 -4.50
C PRO A 218 -15.90 12.75 -3.81
N GLU A 219 -15.33 13.76 -4.48
CA GLU A 219 -15.16 15.14 -4.04
C GLU A 219 -16.46 15.97 -4.02
N GLU A 220 -17.57 15.47 -4.58
CA GLU A 220 -18.82 16.25 -4.70
C GLU A 220 -19.95 15.78 -3.76
N MET A 221 -19.90 14.54 -3.25
CA MET A 221 -20.98 14.01 -2.43
C MET A 221 -20.54 13.77 -0.99
N ILE A 222 -21.28 14.36 -0.04
CA ILE A 222 -21.14 14.05 1.38
C ILE A 222 -22.16 12.99 1.80
N ILE A 223 -21.67 11.90 2.39
CA ILE A 223 -22.48 10.80 2.87
C ILE A 223 -22.46 10.78 4.40
N GLY A 224 -23.64 10.72 5.02
CA GLY A 224 -23.79 10.51 6.46
C GLY A 224 -23.43 11.68 7.39
N ARG A 225 -23.09 12.87 6.85
CA ARG A 225 -22.72 14.07 7.65
C ARG A 225 -23.75 15.21 7.61
N ASN A 226 -25.01 14.88 7.34
CA ASN A 226 -26.06 15.89 7.17
C ASN A 226 -26.29 16.72 8.43
N ARG A 227 -26.04 16.15 9.61
CA ARG A 227 -26.19 16.84 10.90
C ARG A 227 -25.09 17.87 11.09
N GLU A 228 -23.84 17.46 10.88
CA GLU A 228 -22.65 18.30 11.01
C GLU A 228 -22.71 19.47 10.01
N ILE A 229 -23.10 19.22 8.76
CA ILE A 229 -23.27 20.28 7.76
C ILE A 229 -24.33 21.30 8.19
N LYS A 230 -25.48 20.83 8.72
CA LYS A 230 -26.55 21.73 9.20
C LYS A 230 -26.05 22.60 10.35
N GLU A 231 -25.31 22.02 11.29
CA GLU A 231 -24.73 22.72 12.43
C GLU A 231 -23.71 23.78 11.98
N ILE A 232 -22.78 23.42 11.10
CA ILE A 232 -21.82 24.35 10.49
C ILE A 232 -22.55 25.49 9.79
N THR A 233 -23.57 25.18 8.99
CA THR A 233 -24.33 26.19 8.24
C THR A 233 -25.08 27.13 9.20
N GLN A 234 -25.60 26.62 10.31
CA GLN A 234 -26.28 27.44 11.32
C GLN A 234 -25.32 28.38 12.07
N ILE A 235 -24.11 27.92 12.38
CA ILE A 235 -23.07 28.73 13.01
C ILE A 235 -22.57 29.82 12.05
N LEU A 236 -22.37 29.48 10.78
CA LEU A 236 -22.00 30.45 9.74
C LEU A 236 -23.09 31.52 9.53
N LYS A 237 -24.38 31.14 9.56
CA LYS A 237 -25.49 32.11 9.51
C LYS A 237 -25.50 33.09 10.70
N ARG A 238 -24.84 32.75 11.80
CA ARG A 238 -24.63 33.62 12.97
C ARG A 238 -23.34 34.45 12.88
N ASN A 239 -22.64 34.46 11.74
CA ASN A 239 -21.33 35.09 11.55
C ASN A 239 -20.26 34.62 12.55
N GLN A 240 -20.34 33.37 13.01
CA GLN A 240 -19.38 32.80 13.94
C GLN A 240 -18.40 31.88 13.20
N SER A 241 -17.17 31.85 13.71
CA SER A 241 -16.11 31.00 13.19
C SER A 241 -16.11 29.64 13.90
N ILE A 242 -15.99 28.57 13.12
CA ILE A 242 -16.03 27.18 13.61
C ILE A 242 -14.74 26.43 13.27
N LEU A 243 -14.27 25.60 14.19
CA LEU A 243 -13.11 24.73 14.03
C LEU A 243 -13.56 23.27 14.06
N LEU A 244 -13.34 22.58 12.94
CA LEU A 244 -13.55 21.15 12.79
C LEU A 244 -12.31 20.41 13.30
N ILE A 245 -12.50 19.49 14.24
CA ILE A 245 -11.42 18.73 14.86
C ILE A 245 -11.71 17.26 14.64
N GLY A 246 -10.71 16.48 14.22
CA GLY A 246 -10.88 15.04 14.12
C GLY A 246 -9.63 14.33 13.64
N GLU A 247 -9.60 13.02 13.86
CA GLU A 247 -8.47 12.18 13.49
C GLU A 247 -8.17 12.24 11.97
N THR A 248 -6.93 11.94 11.61
CA THR A 248 -6.52 11.88 10.21
C THR A 248 -7.40 10.89 9.43
N GLY A 249 -7.93 11.34 8.28
CA GLY A 249 -8.75 10.50 7.42
C GLY A 249 -10.25 10.48 7.73
N VAL A 250 -10.71 11.24 8.74
CA VAL A 250 -12.14 11.34 9.09
C VAL A 250 -12.99 12.13 8.06
N GLY A 251 -12.33 12.83 7.13
CA GLY A 251 -12.97 13.57 6.03
C GLY A 251 -13.09 15.09 6.24
N LEU A 252 -12.23 15.69 7.08
CA LEU A 252 -12.25 17.15 7.33
C LEU A 252 -12.11 17.98 6.04
N THR A 253 -11.08 17.73 5.23
CA THR A 253 -10.87 18.38 3.93
C THR A 253 -12.09 18.23 3.01
N HIS A 254 -12.72 17.06 3.02
CA HIS A 254 -13.90 16.78 2.20
C HIS A 254 -15.11 17.64 2.62
N ILE A 255 -15.33 17.76 3.93
CA ILE A 255 -16.36 18.65 4.49
C ILE A 255 -16.09 20.11 4.11
N LEU A 256 -14.84 20.58 4.23
CA LEU A 256 -14.45 21.94 3.86
C LEU A 256 -14.65 22.23 2.37
N LYS A 257 -14.21 21.33 1.48
CA LYS A 257 -14.40 21.47 0.03
C LYS A 257 -15.88 21.60 -0.33
N HIS A 258 -16.74 20.77 0.26
CA HIS A 258 -18.18 20.84 0.05
C HIS A 258 -18.80 22.13 0.58
N ILE A 259 -18.31 22.64 1.71
CA ILE A 259 -18.74 23.94 2.21
C ILE A 259 -18.28 25.05 1.28
N ALA A 260 -17.09 24.96 0.68
CA ALA A 260 -16.59 25.98 -0.23
C ALA A 260 -17.32 26.01 -1.59
N GLN A 261 -17.93 24.90 -2.01
CA GLN A 261 -18.67 24.85 -3.28
C GLN A 261 -19.95 25.70 -3.22
N PRO A 262 -20.26 26.47 -4.30
CA PRO A 262 -21.50 27.24 -4.38
C PRO A 262 -22.71 26.30 -4.54
N ARG A 263 -23.67 26.37 -3.61
CA ARG A 263 -24.93 25.61 -3.69
C ARG A 263 -25.94 26.42 -4.51
N THR A 264 -26.19 25.99 -5.76
CA THR A 264 -27.38 26.29 -6.59
C THR A 264 -27.93 27.73 -6.58
N THR A 265 -27.83 28.40 -7.74
CA THR A 265 -28.56 29.57 -8.33
C THR A 265 -29.32 30.61 -7.47
N ASN A 266 -29.84 30.32 -6.29
CA ASN A 266 -30.58 31.25 -5.41
C ASN A 266 -29.81 31.69 -4.14
N GLU A 267 -28.65 31.10 -3.80
CA GLU A 267 -27.73 31.61 -2.76
C GLU A 267 -26.60 32.47 -3.38
N SER A 268 -26.98 33.45 -4.20
CA SER A 268 -26.09 34.27 -5.02
C SER A 268 -25.26 35.33 -4.28
N THR A 269 -25.15 35.28 -2.95
CA THR A 269 -24.58 36.42 -2.19
C THR A 269 -23.41 36.09 -1.25
N ASN A 270 -23.18 34.83 -0.85
CA ASN A 270 -22.07 34.49 0.05
C ASN A 270 -20.85 33.93 -0.71
N GLN A 271 -19.84 34.76 -0.94
CA GLN A 271 -18.57 34.34 -1.52
C GLN A 271 -17.81 33.42 -0.56
N ARG A 272 -17.49 32.19 -0.96
CA ARG A 272 -16.73 31.23 -0.12
C ARG A 272 -15.34 31.02 -0.69
N ILE A 273 -14.33 31.30 0.12
CA ILE A 273 -12.91 31.24 -0.29
C ILE A 273 -12.26 30.04 0.37
N TYR A 274 -11.99 29.00 -0.42
CA TYR A 274 -11.24 27.83 0.03
C TYR A 274 -9.74 28.11 0.00
N ILE A 275 -9.04 27.72 1.06
CA ILE A 275 -7.61 27.84 1.25
C ILE A 275 -7.11 26.48 1.69
N ASN A 276 -6.33 25.82 0.83
CA ASN A 276 -5.89 24.45 1.07
C ASN A 276 -4.75 24.36 2.11
N ASN A 277 -3.91 25.40 2.20
CA ASN A 277 -2.79 25.44 3.12
C ASN A 277 -2.54 26.89 3.55
N PRO A 278 -2.50 27.19 4.87
CA PRO A 278 -2.27 28.54 5.36
C PRO A 278 -0.80 28.99 5.26
N THR A 279 0.11 28.09 4.86
CA THR A 279 1.55 28.38 4.73
C THR A 279 2.05 28.16 3.30
N PRO A 280 2.88 29.08 2.75
CA PRO A 280 3.34 30.35 3.33
C PRO A 280 2.24 31.43 3.42
N THR A 281 2.20 32.20 4.53
CA THR A 281 1.14 33.21 4.81
C THR A 281 0.99 34.26 3.72
N LYS A 282 2.10 34.70 3.12
CA LYS A 282 2.06 35.65 2.01
C LYS A 282 1.28 35.09 0.82
N GLN A 283 1.48 33.81 0.50
CA GLN A 283 0.80 33.15 -0.59
C GLN A 283 -0.69 32.93 -0.29
N MET A 284 -1.02 32.58 0.96
CA MET A 284 -2.40 32.54 1.44
C MET A 284 -3.12 33.88 1.25
N LEU A 285 -2.51 34.99 1.68
CA LEU A 285 -3.11 36.32 1.52
C LEU A 285 -3.28 36.71 0.04
N LEU A 286 -2.31 36.38 -0.81
CA LEU A 286 -2.40 36.61 -2.25
C LEU A 286 -3.56 35.82 -2.88
N GLU A 287 -3.74 34.56 -2.49
CA GLU A 287 -4.87 33.73 -2.95
C GLU A 287 -6.22 34.31 -2.49
N ILE A 288 -6.29 34.85 -1.27
CA ILE A 288 -7.48 35.56 -0.79
C ILE A 288 -7.74 36.81 -1.64
N CYS A 289 -6.72 37.66 -1.85
CA CYS A 289 -6.86 38.87 -2.67
C CYS A 289 -7.39 38.56 -4.06
N GLU A 290 -6.79 37.58 -4.75
CA GLU A 290 -7.16 37.16 -6.10
C GLU A 290 -8.60 36.64 -6.18
N LYS A 291 -9.08 35.98 -5.11
CA LYS A 291 -10.45 35.47 -5.05
C LYS A 291 -11.46 36.55 -4.67
N ILE A 292 -11.09 37.55 -3.86
CA ILE A 292 -11.98 38.67 -3.46
C ILE A 292 -12.19 39.64 -4.63
N ASP A 293 -11.11 40.09 -5.27
CA ASP A 293 -11.13 41.12 -6.31
C ASP A 293 -10.10 40.75 -7.40
N LYS A 294 -10.51 40.70 -8.67
CA LYS A 294 -9.61 40.34 -9.77
C LYS A 294 -8.59 41.45 -10.07
N ASP A 295 -8.91 42.69 -9.73
CA ASP A 295 -8.11 43.88 -10.04
C ASP A 295 -7.30 44.38 -8.81
N TRP A 296 -7.10 43.51 -7.82
CA TRP A 296 -6.40 43.86 -6.57
C TRP A 296 -4.95 44.34 -6.80
N LYS A 297 -4.30 43.88 -7.88
CA LYS A 297 -2.90 44.20 -8.21
C LYS A 297 -2.68 45.68 -8.51
N ASP A 298 -3.71 46.39 -8.98
CA ASP A 298 -3.61 47.82 -9.29
C ASP A 298 -3.79 48.69 -8.05
N LYS A 299 -4.36 48.12 -6.98
CA LYS A 299 -4.67 48.81 -5.71
C LYS A 299 -3.58 48.65 -4.65
N VAL A 300 -2.56 47.85 -4.94
CA VAL A 300 -1.53 47.42 -3.98
C VAL A 300 -0.15 47.58 -4.64
N PRO A 301 0.93 47.91 -3.89
CA PRO A 301 2.26 48.06 -4.47
C PRO A 301 2.73 46.79 -5.18
N ASN A 302 3.58 46.93 -6.21
CA ASN A 302 4.08 45.82 -7.05
C ASN A 302 4.80 44.70 -6.26
N ARG A 303 5.29 44.99 -5.05
CA ARG A 303 5.85 44.01 -4.10
C ARG A 303 5.31 44.25 -2.69
N PRO A 304 4.09 43.80 -2.39
CA PRO A 304 3.45 44.17 -1.15
C PRO A 304 4.01 43.40 0.04
N SER A 305 4.05 44.08 1.18
CA SER A 305 4.34 43.46 2.47
C SER A 305 3.14 42.63 2.96
N ILE A 306 3.39 41.70 3.90
CA ILE A 306 2.31 40.88 4.48
C ILE A 306 1.27 41.77 5.20
N LYS A 307 1.71 42.85 5.85
CA LYS A 307 0.83 43.81 6.52
C LYS A 307 -0.05 44.58 5.53
N GLU A 308 0.52 45.02 4.40
CA GLU A 308 -0.26 45.69 3.34
C GLU A 308 -1.31 44.76 2.74
N LEU A 309 -0.95 43.51 2.46
CA LEU A 309 -1.90 42.51 1.98
C LEU A 309 -3.02 42.26 2.99
N LEU A 310 -2.67 42.11 4.28
CA LEU A 310 -3.66 41.92 5.34
C LEU A 310 -4.62 43.11 5.44
N ASN A 311 -4.10 44.33 5.45
CA ASN A 311 -4.92 45.55 5.51
C ASN A 311 -5.84 45.67 4.29
N TYR A 312 -5.33 45.36 3.09
CA TYR A 312 -6.14 45.34 1.89
C TYR A 312 -7.28 44.31 1.99
N VAL A 313 -6.98 43.07 2.41
CA VAL A 313 -8.00 42.03 2.58
C VAL A 313 -9.07 42.46 3.58
N ILE A 314 -8.67 43.01 4.73
CA ILE A 314 -9.62 43.49 5.76
C ILE A 314 -10.49 44.63 5.24
N ASN A 315 -9.92 45.57 4.48
CA ASN A 315 -10.63 46.72 3.92
C ASN A 315 -11.52 46.35 2.72
N ALA A 316 -11.12 45.34 1.93
CA ALA A 316 -11.86 44.81 0.80
C ALA A 316 -13.00 43.86 1.21
N LYS A 317 -13.36 43.85 2.50
CA LYS A 317 -14.43 43.02 3.05
C LYS A 317 -15.74 43.22 2.29
N GLN A 318 -16.13 42.20 1.55
CA GLN A 318 -17.46 42.14 0.95
C GLN A 318 -18.46 41.62 1.99
N PRO A 319 -19.72 42.09 1.96
CA PRO A 319 -20.76 41.50 2.78
C PRO A 319 -20.85 40.01 2.43
N GLN A 320 -20.75 39.16 3.46
CA GLN A 320 -21.00 37.72 3.40
C GLN A 320 -19.88 36.82 2.83
N THR A 321 -18.62 37.30 2.78
CA THR A 321 -17.46 36.43 2.49
C THR A 321 -17.16 35.47 3.66
N VAL A 322 -17.08 34.16 3.37
CA VAL A 322 -16.69 33.12 4.33
C VAL A 322 -15.34 32.54 3.94
N LEU A 323 -14.40 32.49 4.88
CA LEU A 323 -13.12 31.83 4.69
C LEU A 323 -13.21 30.35 5.08
N VAL A 324 -12.67 29.48 4.25
CA VAL A 324 -12.61 28.04 4.50
C VAL A 324 -11.15 27.63 4.46
N ILE A 325 -10.55 27.37 5.63
CA ILE A 325 -9.11 27.15 5.77
C ILE A 325 -8.85 25.71 6.22
N ASP A 326 -8.17 24.94 5.39
CA ASP A 326 -7.73 23.59 5.72
C ASP A 326 -6.36 23.61 6.41
N GLN A 327 -6.06 22.57 7.19
CA GLN A 327 -4.75 22.33 7.82
C GLN A 327 -4.24 23.50 8.69
N LEU A 328 -5.09 24.04 9.57
CA LEU A 328 -4.71 25.15 10.45
C LEU A 328 -3.54 24.82 11.40
N GLU A 329 -3.28 23.54 11.67
CA GLU A 329 -2.10 23.11 12.45
C GLU A 329 -0.76 23.50 11.81
N LYS A 330 -0.74 23.78 10.50
CA LYS A 330 0.48 24.18 9.78
C LYS A 330 0.85 25.65 9.97
N VAL A 331 -0.04 26.47 10.54
CA VAL A 331 0.23 27.89 10.80
C VAL A 331 1.48 28.02 11.68
N ARG A 332 2.43 28.86 11.24
CA ARG A 332 3.64 29.12 12.01
C ARG A 332 3.31 30.08 13.16
N VAL A 333 4.02 29.93 14.28
CA VAL A 333 3.82 30.76 15.48
C VAL A 333 3.87 32.28 15.21
N PRO A 334 4.80 32.82 14.39
CA PRO A 334 4.83 34.25 14.09
C PRO A 334 3.63 34.76 13.29
N ASP A 335 2.92 33.87 12.59
CA ASP A 335 1.80 34.22 11.72
C ASP A 335 0.43 34.12 12.43
N ILE A 336 0.40 33.65 13.70
CA ILE A 336 -0.85 33.44 14.46
C ILE A 336 -1.70 34.72 14.50
N ASP A 337 -1.07 35.86 14.80
CA ASP A 337 -1.79 37.13 14.94
C ASP A 337 -2.43 37.58 13.62
N ILE A 338 -1.81 37.26 12.49
CA ILE A 338 -2.32 37.56 11.15
C ILE A 338 -3.58 36.74 10.87
N VAL A 339 -3.54 35.44 11.20
CA VAL A 339 -4.69 34.54 11.03
C VAL A 339 -5.82 34.92 11.99
N ILE A 340 -5.52 35.35 13.22
CA ILE A 340 -6.52 35.86 14.16
C ILE A 340 -7.24 37.09 13.59
N SER A 341 -6.50 38.07 13.04
CA SER A 341 -7.10 39.25 12.43
C SER A 341 -8.06 38.89 11.28
N LEU A 342 -7.74 37.84 10.50
CA LEU A 342 -8.63 37.33 9.45
C LEU A 342 -9.89 36.69 10.04
N ILE A 343 -9.77 35.86 11.08
CA ILE A 343 -10.91 35.17 11.73
C ILE A 343 -11.86 36.16 12.42
N GLU A 344 -11.33 37.25 12.97
CA GLU A 344 -12.13 38.32 13.57
C GLU A 344 -12.89 39.15 12.52
N THR A 345 -12.33 39.25 11.32
CA THR A 345 -12.91 40.03 10.22
C THR A 345 -13.93 39.22 9.41
N PHE A 346 -13.62 37.94 9.15
CA PHE A 346 -14.38 37.03 8.30
C PHE A 346 -14.85 35.79 9.06
N PRO A 347 -16.14 35.42 8.95
CA PRO A 347 -16.59 34.10 9.40
C PRO A 347 -15.73 33.02 8.75
N THR A 348 -15.10 32.18 9.59
CA THR A 348 -14.11 31.22 9.13
C THR A 348 -14.49 29.79 9.53
N VAL A 349 -14.44 28.86 8.59
CA VAL A 349 -14.46 27.42 8.85
C VAL A 349 -13.03 26.90 8.78
N GLY A 350 -12.48 26.53 9.92
CA GLY A 350 -11.16 25.92 10.02
C GLY A 350 -11.24 24.41 10.16
N ALA A 351 -10.26 23.68 9.66
CA ALA A 351 -10.04 22.28 10.03
C ALA A 351 -8.67 22.06 10.65
N THR A 352 -8.60 21.14 11.61
CA THR A 352 -7.34 20.67 12.16
C THR A 352 -7.39 19.21 12.62
N HIS A 353 -6.28 18.49 12.42
CA HIS A 353 -6.11 17.11 12.90
C HIS A 353 -5.53 17.02 14.32
N ASP A 354 -4.83 18.06 14.77
CA ASP A 354 -4.16 18.07 16.07
C ASP A 354 -4.18 19.47 16.69
N GLN A 355 -4.63 19.53 17.94
CA GLN A 355 -4.61 20.75 18.74
C GLN A 355 -3.26 20.92 19.41
N THR A 356 -2.25 21.25 18.61
CA THR A 356 -0.92 21.53 19.16
C THR A 356 -0.98 22.68 20.18
N ALA A 357 -0.31 22.50 21.33
CA ALA A 357 -0.32 23.49 22.41
C ALA A 357 0.24 24.87 21.98
N LYS A 358 1.10 24.89 20.96
CA LYS A 358 1.70 26.11 20.39
C LYS A 358 0.67 27.05 19.78
N LEU A 359 -0.43 26.51 19.24
CA LEU A 359 -1.49 27.26 18.57
C LEU A 359 -2.70 27.52 19.48
N LYS A 360 -2.55 27.33 20.80
CA LYS A 360 -3.65 27.48 21.78
C LYS A 360 -4.41 28.80 21.60
N LYS A 361 -3.70 29.92 21.38
CA LYS A 361 -4.29 31.26 21.17
C LYS A 361 -5.29 31.29 20.00
N LEU A 362 -5.01 30.58 18.91
CA LEU A 362 -5.86 30.49 17.73
C LEU A 362 -7.15 29.72 18.03
N TRP A 363 -7.05 28.62 18.78
CA TRP A 363 -8.18 27.73 19.08
C TRP A 363 -9.27 28.35 19.96
N TRP A 364 -8.96 29.42 20.72
CA TRP A 364 -9.97 30.13 21.53
C TRP A 364 -10.94 30.97 20.70
N LYS A 365 -10.60 31.30 19.45
CA LYS A 365 -11.42 32.15 18.58
C LYS A 365 -12.48 31.38 17.81
N PHE A 366 -12.51 30.05 17.94
CA PHE A 366 -13.42 29.18 17.22
C PHE A 366 -14.39 28.45 18.16
N GLN A 367 -15.63 28.30 17.72
CA GLN A 367 -16.51 27.28 18.25
C GLN A 367 -16.00 25.90 17.78
N ARG A 368 -15.91 24.93 18.68
CA ARG A 368 -15.35 23.61 18.37
C ARG A 368 -16.44 22.64 17.93
N LEU A 369 -16.18 21.91 16.86
CA LEU A 369 -17.01 20.80 16.41
C LEU A 369 -16.12 19.58 16.17
N GLU A 370 -16.34 18.53 16.96
CA GLU A 370 -15.61 17.27 16.83
C GLU A 370 -16.26 16.40 15.75
N ILE A 371 -15.48 16.01 14.76
CA ILE A 371 -15.89 15.13 13.68
C ILE A 371 -15.40 13.72 14.01
N LYS A 372 -16.34 12.87 14.40
CA LYS A 372 -16.11 11.45 14.71
C LYS A 372 -16.07 10.61 13.43
N PRO A 373 -15.51 9.38 13.42
CA PRO A 373 -15.66 8.44 12.31
C PRO A 373 -17.14 8.24 11.88
N LEU A 374 -17.36 7.81 10.64
CA LEU A 374 -18.72 7.56 10.15
C LEU A 374 -19.39 6.44 10.94
N ASP A 375 -20.69 6.61 11.19
CA ASP A 375 -21.54 5.51 11.68
C ASP A 375 -21.55 4.34 10.69
N GLN A 376 -21.81 3.12 11.17
CA GLN A 376 -21.84 1.93 10.33
C GLN A 376 -22.77 2.07 9.13
N ASN A 377 -23.95 2.69 9.30
CA ASN A 377 -24.90 2.90 8.21
C ASN A 377 -24.37 3.88 7.16
N ALA A 378 -23.71 4.95 7.61
CA ALA A 378 -23.09 5.94 6.75
C ALA A 378 -21.88 5.36 6.00
N ALA A 379 -21.05 4.57 6.70
CA ALA A 379 -19.90 3.88 6.12
C ALA A 379 -20.34 2.84 5.08
N LYS A 380 -21.39 2.06 5.34
CA LYS A 380 -22.02 1.15 4.35
C LYS A 380 -22.50 1.90 3.11
N SER A 381 -23.17 3.04 3.32
CA SER A 381 -23.65 3.89 2.23
C SER A 381 -22.49 4.44 1.37
N LEU A 382 -21.37 4.79 2.02
CA LEU A 382 -20.16 5.24 1.34
C LEU A 382 -19.48 4.12 0.57
N ILE A 383 -19.33 2.93 1.16
CA ILE A 383 -18.80 1.74 0.47
C ILE A 383 -19.65 1.45 -0.76
N LYS A 384 -20.97 1.35 -0.57
CA LYS A 384 -21.93 1.11 -1.65
C LYS A 384 -21.77 2.11 -2.80
N TYR A 385 -21.62 3.40 -2.47
CA TYR A 385 -21.41 4.46 -3.44
C TYR A 385 -20.10 4.32 -4.22
N LEU A 386 -18.98 4.09 -3.52
CA LEU A 386 -17.67 3.96 -4.15
C LEU A 386 -17.55 2.69 -5.01
N THR A 387 -18.35 1.66 -4.70
CA THR A 387 -18.32 0.38 -5.40
C THR A 387 -19.36 0.25 -6.52
N GLN A 388 -20.16 1.30 -6.81
CA GLN A 388 -21.25 1.22 -7.81
C GLN A 388 -20.79 0.76 -9.19
N ASN A 389 -19.53 1.04 -9.54
CA ASN A 389 -18.94 0.73 -10.84
C ASN A 389 -18.03 -0.52 -10.82
N LEU A 390 -17.97 -1.25 -9.70
CA LEU A 390 -17.12 -2.44 -9.54
C LEU A 390 -17.93 -3.73 -9.71
N THR A 391 -17.39 -4.67 -10.48
CA THR A 391 -17.94 -6.02 -10.60
C THR A 391 -17.46 -6.87 -9.42
N ILE A 392 -18.27 -6.92 -8.36
CA ILE A 392 -17.93 -7.60 -7.10
C ILE A 392 -18.57 -8.99 -7.06
N SER A 393 -17.77 -10.00 -6.72
CA SER A 393 -18.23 -11.41 -6.62
C SER A 393 -18.99 -11.69 -5.32
N ASP A 394 -18.55 -11.08 -4.21
CA ASP A 394 -19.19 -11.19 -2.89
C ASP A 394 -19.16 -9.82 -2.19
N TYR A 395 -20.29 -9.11 -2.25
CA TYR A 395 -20.42 -7.76 -1.71
C TYR A 395 -20.47 -7.76 -0.17
N GLU A 396 -21.12 -8.76 0.43
CA GLU A 396 -21.36 -8.81 1.87
C GLU A 396 -20.05 -9.07 2.64
N LEU A 397 -19.20 -9.95 2.11
CA LEU A 397 -17.86 -10.18 2.65
C LEU A 397 -16.96 -8.95 2.50
N MET A 398 -17.01 -8.28 1.34
CA MET A 398 -16.24 -7.06 1.10
C MET A 398 -16.66 -5.94 2.05
N GLU A 399 -17.96 -5.68 2.16
CA GLU A 399 -18.54 -4.66 3.01
C GLU A 399 -18.14 -4.89 4.48
N THR A 400 -18.29 -6.11 4.99
CA THR A 400 -17.94 -6.46 6.37
C THR A 400 -16.45 -6.22 6.65
N LYS A 401 -15.56 -6.60 5.73
CA LYS A 401 -14.12 -6.38 5.92
C LYS A 401 -13.75 -4.90 5.81
N LEU A 402 -14.27 -4.18 4.82
CA LEU A 402 -14.02 -2.74 4.69
C LEU A 402 -14.46 -1.96 5.93
N LEU A 403 -15.62 -2.29 6.49
CA LEU A 403 -16.09 -1.69 7.75
C LEU A 403 -15.17 -2.00 8.92
N THR A 404 -14.74 -3.26 9.04
CA THR A 404 -13.88 -3.71 10.15
C THR A 404 -12.50 -3.04 10.11
N PHE A 405 -11.87 -2.94 8.93
CA PHE A 405 -10.52 -2.39 8.80
C PHE A 405 -10.45 -0.88 8.73
N SER A 406 -11.46 -0.23 8.15
CA SER A 406 -11.47 1.23 8.06
C SER A 406 -11.82 1.91 9.38
N ASN A 407 -12.40 1.18 10.35
CA ASN A 407 -12.94 1.72 11.58
C ASN A 407 -13.89 2.92 11.34
N GLY A 408 -14.60 2.92 10.21
CA GLY A 408 -15.48 4.02 9.79
C GLY A 408 -14.78 5.28 9.27
N LEU A 409 -13.46 5.25 9.02
CA LEU A 409 -12.73 6.39 8.43
C LEU A 409 -12.94 6.45 6.91
N PRO A 410 -13.51 7.56 6.37
CA PRO A 410 -13.77 7.70 4.93
C PRO A 410 -12.53 7.55 4.05
N LEU A 411 -11.38 8.10 4.46
CA LEU A 411 -10.15 8.02 3.67
C LEU A 411 -9.67 6.57 3.56
N ALA A 412 -9.69 5.83 4.67
CA ALA A 412 -9.33 4.41 4.66
C ALA A 412 -10.28 3.60 3.76
N ILE A 413 -11.59 3.86 3.82
CA ILE A 413 -12.56 3.22 2.92
C ILE A 413 -12.23 3.53 1.47
N SER A 414 -12.01 4.81 1.15
CA SER A 414 -11.70 5.26 -0.22
C SER A 414 -10.41 4.64 -0.74
N ASP A 415 -9.34 4.62 0.06
CA ASP A 415 -8.06 4.05 -0.32
C ASP A 415 -8.17 2.54 -0.52
N MET A 416 -8.86 1.83 0.38
CA MET A 416 -9.09 0.39 0.25
C MET A 416 -9.91 0.07 -1.01
N VAL A 417 -11.01 0.80 -1.27
CA VAL A 417 -11.83 0.60 -2.47
C VAL A 417 -11.05 0.97 -3.73
N LYS A 418 -10.23 2.02 -3.69
CA LYS A 418 -9.36 2.40 -4.80
C LYS A 418 -8.33 1.30 -5.10
N SER A 419 -7.69 0.74 -4.07
CA SER A 419 -6.81 -0.43 -4.23
C SER A 419 -7.55 -1.62 -4.86
N LEU A 420 -8.80 -1.88 -4.45
CA LEU A 420 -9.65 -2.92 -5.06
C LEU A 420 -10.04 -2.60 -6.51
N SER A 421 -10.27 -1.32 -6.85
CA SER A 421 -10.66 -0.88 -8.20
C SER A 421 -9.54 -1.05 -9.24
N MET A 422 -8.28 -1.03 -8.81
CA MET A 422 -7.13 -1.26 -9.68
C MET A 422 -7.01 -2.74 -10.10
N GLU A 423 -7.81 -3.61 -9.50
CA GLU A 423 -7.95 -5.02 -9.86
C GLU A 423 -9.27 -5.21 -10.64
N ASN A 424 -9.21 -5.43 -11.95
CA ASN A 424 -10.37 -5.48 -12.87
C ASN A 424 -11.53 -6.44 -12.50
N VAL A 425 -11.36 -7.31 -11.49
CA VAL A 425 -12.41 -8.12 -10.87
C VAL A 425 -12.09 -8.25 -9.38
N VAL A 426 -12.93 -7.69 -8.50
CA VAL A 426 -12.75 -7.81 -7.04
C VAL A 426 -13.12 -9.24 -6.63
N ASN A 427 -12.10 -10.07 -6.46
CA ASN A 427 -12.24 -11.48 -6.13
C ASN A 427 -11.95 -11.70 -4.63
N TYR A 428 -12.36 -12.84 -4.05
CA TYR A 428 -12.17 -13.16 -2.61
C TYR A 428 -10.73 -12.91 -2.09
N LYS A 429 -9.75 -13.12 -2.96
CA LYS A 429 -8.32 -12.93 -2.70
C LYS A 429 -7.90 -11.45 -2.57
N SER A 430 -8.50 -10.55 -3.33
CA SER A 430 -8.26 -9.09 -3.28
C SER A 430 -8.65 -8.53 -1.92
N ILE A 431 -9.79 -9.00 -1.40
CA ILE A 431 -10.32 -8.65 -0.08
C ILE A 431 -9.48 -9.26 1.06
N GLN A 432 -8.69 -10.31 0.79
CA GLN A 432 -7.78 -10.93 1.76
C GLN A 432 -6.43 -10.20 1.87
N ASN A 433 -5.98 -9.49 0.83
CA ASN A 433 -4.72 -8.74 0.83
C ASN A 433 -4.79 -7.37 1.52
N LEU A 434 -6.00 -6.85 1.81
CA LEU A 434 -6.20 -5.62 2.59
C LEU A 434 -5.54 -5.64 3.99
N TYR A 435 -5.21 -6.83 4.50
CA TYR A 435 -4.49 -7.03 5.76
C TYR A 435 -3.08 -6.39 5.80
N HIS A 436 -2.41 -6.16 4.65
CA HIS A 436 -0.99 -5.77 4.64
C HIS A 436 -0.73 -4.28 4.36
N GLU A 437 -1.71 -3.51 3.87
CA GLU A 437 -1.47 -2.11 3.46
C GLU A 437 -2.01 -1.06 4.44
N ALA A 438 -2.91 -1.42 5.38
CA ALA A 438 -3.52 -0.48 6.32
C ALA A 438 -2.69 -0.22 7.61
N GLY A 439 -1.57 -0.91 7.80
CA GLY A 439 -0.71 -0.73 8.98
C GLY A 439 0.30 0.39 8.76
N THR A 440 0.29 1.42 9.62
CA THR A 440 1.35 2.43 9.71
C THR A 440 2.71 1.75 9.64
N LYS A 441 3.57 2.19 8.70
CA LYS A 441 4.88 1.62 8.38
C LYS A 441 5.72 1.44 9.66
N TYR A 442 5.63 0.25 10.25
CA TYR A 442 6.37 -0.11 11.45
C TYR A 442 7.85 -0.21 11.08
N ARG A 443 8.63 0.81 11.43
CA ARG A 443 10.09 0.75 11.29
C ARG A 443 10.59 -0.11 12.44
N ASP A 444 10.89 -1.38 12.16
CA ASP A 444 11.48 -2.28 13.13
C ASP A 444 12.90 -1.80 13.50
N TRP A 445 13.05 -1.23 14.71
CA TRP A 445 14.32 -0.79 15.27
C TRP A 445 15.06 -1.92 16.00
N THR A 446 14.48 -3.11 16.12
CA THR A 446 15.10 -4.27 16.79
C THR A 446 16.51 -4.59 16.24
N PRO A 447 16.76 -4.57 14.90
CA PRO A 447 18.10 -4.82 14.37
C PRO A 447 19.13 -3.78 14.83
N ALA A 448 18.74 -2.50 14.93
CA ALA A 448 19.64 -1.44 15.38
C ALA A 448 19.98 -1.57 16.87
N ILE A 449 18.99 -1.95 17.69
CA ILE A 449 19.19 -2.18 19.13
C ILE A 449 20.12 -3.39 19.37
N VAL A 450 19.95 -4.47 18.61
CA VAL A 450 20.82 -5.66 18.70
C VAL A 450 22.25 -5.34 18.26
N ALA A 451 22.42 -4.56 17.18
CA ALA A 451 23.73 -4.11 16.73
C ALA A 451 24.44 -3.24 17.79
N LEU A 452 23.73 -2.29 18.40
CA LEU A 452 24.25 -1.42 19.45
C LEU A 452 24.66 -2.22 20.70
N TRP A 453 23.86 -3.23 21.08
CA TRP A 453 24.20 -4.15 22.18
C TRP A 453 25.48 -4.94 21.87
N GLY A 454 25.62 -5.48 20.65
CA GLY A 454 26.83 -6.16 20.21
C GLY A 454 28.08 -5.27 20.25
N ILE A 455 27.96 -4.00 19.84
CA ILE A 455 29.06 -3.03 19.88
C ILE A 455 29.53 -2.79 21.32
N LEU A 456 28.61 -2.60 22.28
CA LEU A 456 28.97 -2.36 23.67
C LEU A 456 29.60 -3.59 24.34
N VAL A 457 29.14 -4.79 23.99
CA VAL A 457 29.78 -6.04 24.45
C VAL A 457 31.18 -6.17 23.89
N ALA A 458 31.39 -5.92 22.59
CA ALA A 458 32.71 -5.94 21.97
C ALA A 458 33.65 -4.88 22.60
N PHE A 459 33.14 -3.66 22.83
CA PHE A 459 33.88 -2.58 23.47
C PHE A 459 34.32 -2.94 24.89
N ARG A 460 33.49 -3.68 25.64
CA ARG A 460 33.84 -4.20 26.97
C ARG A 460 35.03 -5.18 26.93
N PHE A 461 35.07 -6.09 25.95
CA PHE A 461 36.21 -7.01 25.78
C PHE A 461 37.48 -6.28 25.34
N PHE A 462 37.36 -5.27 24.50
CA PHE A 462 38.49 -4.44 24.09
C PHE A 462 39.07 -3.62 25.27
N ALA A 463 38.20 -3.05 26.11
CA ALA A 463 38.60 -2.35 27.32
C ALA A 463 39.34 -3.26 28.31
N LEU A 464 38.90 -4.52 28.43
CA LEU A 464 39.59 -5.52 29.25
C LEU A 464 40.99 -5.82 28.72
N GLY A 465 41.15 -5.96 27.40
CA GLY A 465 42.44 -6.23 26.76
C GLY A 465 43.42 -5.05 26.78
N THR A 466 42.93 -3.82 26.96
CA THR A 466 43.75 -2.60 27.05
C THR A 466 44.03 -2.18 28.50
N HIS A 467 43.60 -2.97 29.49
CA HIS A 467 43.68 -2.66 30.91
C HIS A 467 43.07 -1.29 31.31
N ASN A 468 42.16 -0.76 30.50
CA ASN A 468 41.48 0.50 30.77
C ASN A 468 40.17 0.24 31.52
N PHE A 469 40.24 0.35 32.85
CA PHE A 469 39.14 0.04 33.75
C PHE A 469 37.95 1.01 33.60
N GLU A 470 38.21 2.28 33.28
CA GLU A 470 37.17 3.29 33.08
C GLU A 470 36.28 2.94 31.87
N ASN A 471 36.91 2.57 30.75
CA ASN A 471 36.19 2.17 29.54
C ASN A 471 35.38 0.87 29.75
N TYR A 472 35.89 -0.05 30.59
CA TYR A 472 35.19 -1.28 30.94
C TYR A 472 33.90 -0.99 31.72
N ILE A 473 33.98 -0.09 32.72
CA ILE A 473 32.82 0.34 33.51
C ILE A 473 31.81 1.07 32.61
N LEU A 474 32.28 1.98 31.75
CA LEU A 474 31.42 2.74 30.85
C LEU A 474 30.63 1.84 29.89
N ALA A 475 31.30 0.83 29.31
CA ALA A 475 30.66 -0.17 28.46
C ALA A 475 29.60 -0.97 29.23
N GLY A 476 29.91 -1.37 30.47
CA GLY A 476 29.00 -2.06 31.37
C GLY A 476 27.75 -1.23 31.67
N PHE A 477 27.91 0.04 32.01
CA PHE A 477 26.82 0.96 32.26
C PHE A 477 25.94 1.14 31.01
N GLY A 478 26.55 1.33 29.83
CA GLY A 478 25.83 1.43 28.56
C GLY A 478 24.99 0.19 28.25
N THR A 479 25.50 -1.02 28.53
CA THR A 479 24.71 -2.25 28.36
C THR A 479 23.50 -2.33 29.30
N ALA A 480 23.64 -1.89 30.56
CA ALA A 480 22.55 -1.90 31.53
C ALA A 480 21.44 -0.91 31.14
N VAL A 481 21.80 0.32 30.71
CA VAL A 481 20.86 1.32 30.22
C VAL A 481 20.08 0.80 29.01
N LEU A 482 20.73 0.09 28.09
CA LEU A 482 20.04 -0.48 26.94
C LEU A 482 19.04 -1.59 27.29
N VAL A 483 19.35 -2.43 28.28
CA VAL A 483 18.42 -3.47 28.74
C VAL A 483 17.17 -2.84 29.35
N VAL A 484 17.35 -1.78 30.16
CA VAL A 484 16.23 -1.02 30.74
C VAL A 484 15.44 -0.29 29.66
N ALA A 485 16.09 0.39 28.73
CA ALA A 485 15.43 1.08 27.62
C ALA A 485 14.65 0.11 26.73
N LYS A 486 15.20 -1.09 26.47
CA LYS A 486 14.50 -2.17 25.75
C LYS A 486 13.24 -2.61 26.49
N PHE A 487 13.29 -2.74 27.82
CA PHE A 487 12.12 -3.11 28.63
C PHE A 487 10.99 -2.08 28.52
N PHE A 488 11.31 -0.78 28.59
CA PHE A 488 10.31 0.29 28.45
C PHE A 488 9.80 0.43 27.01
N LEU A 489 10.67 0.31 25.99
CA LEU A 489 10.27 0.32 24.58
C LEU A 489 9.35 -0.84 24.21
N PHE A 490 9.49 -2.00 24.87
CA PHE A 490 8.64 -3.16 24.62
C PHE A 490 7.30 -3.07 25.34
N ARG A 491 7.23 -2.33 26.46
CA ARG A 491 6.00 -2.10 27.25
C ARG A 491 5.18 -0.89 26.77
N ALA A 492 5.80 0.02 26.02
CA ALA A 492 5.13 1.13 25.34
C ALA A 492 4.60 0.77 23.95
N ARG A 493 4.74 -0.49 23.53
CA ARG A 493 3.93 -1.13 22.47
C ARG A 493 2.63 -1.61 23.09
#